data_AF-A0A2M7CTA1-F1
#
_entry.id   AF-A0A2M7CTA1-F1
#
_cell.length_a   1.000
_cell.length_b   1.000
_cell.length_c   1.000
_cell.angle_alpha   90.00
_cell.angle_beta   90.00
_cell.angle_gamma   90.00
#
_symmetry.space_group_name_H-M   'P 1'
#
loop_
_entity.id
_entity.type
_entity.pdbx_description
1 polymer ?
#
loop_
_entity_poly.entity_id
_entity_poly.type
_entity_poly.pdbx_seq_one_letter_code
_entity_poly.pdbx_strand_id
1 'polypeptide(L)'
;MTPPPEAPDTAKMVSALLLAGALQGEVQAQAFPPSIHLGSLSGADGFRLDGAAAKDFSGVSVSTAGDRNGDGLDDLIVGALGADPNGSDSGSSDVVFGRNTVPVFKNGLE
;
A
#
# COMPACT_ATOMS: atom_id res chain seq x y z
N MET A 1 -35.93 2.66 -53.84
CA MET A 1 -34.48 2.81 -53.70
C MET A 1 -34.15 2.70 -52.22
N THR A 2 -33.58 1.57 -51.80
CA THR A 2 -33.08 1.37 -50.42
C THR A 2 -31.66 1.91 -50.33
N PRO A 3 -31.27 2.58 -49.22
CA PRO A 3 -29.88 2.99 -49.04
C PRO A 3 -28.95 1.76 -48.98
N PRO A 4 -27.67 1.89 -49.37
CA PRO A 4 -26.71 0.78 -49.32
C PRO A 4 -26.44 0.36 -47.86
N PRO A 5 -26.02 -0.90 -47.62
CA PRO A 5 -25.64 -1.35 -46.29
C PRO A 5 -24.45 -0.54 -45.77
N GLU A 6 -24.58 -0.02 -44.56
CA GLU A 6 -23.54 0.73 -43.84
C GLU A 6 -22.33 -0.19 -43.59
N ALA A 7 -21.13 0.24 -43.97
CA ALA A 7 -19.89 -0.50 -43.73
C ALA A 7 -19.65 -0.65 -42.20
N PRO A 8 -19.05 -1.77 -41.73
CA PRO A 8 -18.79 -1.95 -40.31
C PRO A 8 -17.87 -0.85 -39.77
N ASP A 9 -18.33 -0.18 -38.72
CA ASP A 9 -17.66 0.91 -38.03
C ASP A 9 -16.26 0.49 -37.54
N THR A 10 -15.23 0.90 -38.28
CA THR A 10 -13.82 0.61 -37.99
C THR A 10 -13.30 1.46 -36.81
N ALA A 11 -14.11 2.38 -36.28
CA ALA A 11 -13.73 3.27 -35.18
C ALA A 11 -13.79 2.62 -33.77
N LYS A 12 -14.22 1.35 -33.65
CA LYS A 12 -14.10 0.59 -32.38
C LYS A 12 -12.82 -0.23 -32.23
N MET A 13 -11.95 -0.22 -33.23
CA MET A 13 -10.73 -1.04 -33.26
C MET A 13 -9.49 -0.17 -33.55
N VAL A 14 -9.24 0.83 -32.70
CA VAL A 14 -7.89 1.38 -32.58
C VAL A 14 -7.44 1.11 -31.15
N SER A 15 -6.79 -0.04 -30.97
CA SER A 15 -5.81 -0.21 -29.90
C SER A 15 -4.89 1.00 -29.93
N ALA A 16 -5.11 1.94 -29.01
CA ALA A 16 -4.16 3.00 -28.74
C ALA A 16 -2.98 2.39 -27.98
N LEU A 17 -2.16 1.64 -28.73
CA LEU A 17 -0.74 1.54 -28.46
C LEU A 17 -0.16 2.95 -28.68
N LEU A 18 -0.20 3.79 -27.66
CA LEU A 18 0.56 5.03 -27.64
C LEU A 18 1.88 4.76 -26.91
N LEU A 19 2.91 4.47 -27.70
CA LEU A 19 4.29 4.59 -27.28
C LEU A 19 4.65 6.09 -27.25
N ALA A 20 4.31 6.77 -26.16
CA ALA A 20 4.91 8.06 -25.80
C ALA A 20 5.86 7.82 -24.63
N GLY A 21 7.12 7.51 -24.95
CA GLY A 21 8.19 7.53 -23.98
C GLY A 21 8.43 8.94 -23.42
N ALA A 22 8.93 8.94 -22.18
CA ALA A 22 9.39 10.08 -21.37
C ALA A 22 8.32 10.82 -20.53
N LEU A 23 7.85 10.16 -19.47
CA LEU A 23 8.09 10.72 -18.14
C LEU A 23 8.51 9.60 -17.19
N GLN A 24 9.66 9.82 -16.57
CA GLN A 24 10.40 8.86 -15.77
C GLN A 24 9.60 8.40 -14.55
N GLY A 25 9.70 7.10 -14.28
CA GLY A 25 9.19 6.49 -13.07
C GLY A 25 8.45 5.21 -13.41
N GLU A 26 9.20 4.18 -13.83
CA GLU A 26 8.83 2.82 -13.48
C GLU A 26 8.68 2.82 -11.95
N VAL A 27 7.48 3.09 -11.44
CA VAL A 27 7.17 2.87 -10.03
C VAL A 27 7.16 1.36 -9.93
N GLN A 28 8.33 0.79 -9.73
CA GLN A 28 8.47 -0.55 -9.20
C GLN A 28 7.86 -0.49 -7.81
N ALA A 29 6.54 -0.66 -7.75
CA ALA A 29 5.90 -1.21 -6.58
C ALA A 29 6.58 -2.57 -6.42
N GLN A 30 7.62 -2.64 -5.59
CA GLN A 30 8.24 -3.90 -5.28
C GLN A 30 7.16 -4.72 -4.61
N ALA A 31 6.57 -5.63 -5.38
CA ALA A 31 5.65 -6.62 -4.85
C ALA A 31 6.37 -7.28 -3.68
N PHE A 32 5.76 -7.24 -2.49
CA PHE A 32 6.34 -7.89 -1.32
C PHE A 32 6.54 -9.36 -1.67
N PRO A 33 7.79 -9.84 -1.78
CA PRO A 33 8.02 -11.19 -2.28
C PRO A 33 7.51 -12.19 -1.23
N PRO A 34 6.96 -13.34 -1.64
CA PRO A 34 6.49 -14.37 -0.71
C PRO A 34 7.64 -14.95 0.13
N SER A 35 8.89 -14.73 -0.28
CA SER A 35 10.10 -15.08 0.46
C SER A 35 11.08 -13.92 0.47
N ILE A 36 11.56 -13.56 1.67
CA ILE A 36 12.59 -12.54 1.88
C ILE A 36 13.87 -13.22 2.38
N HIS A 37 15.00 -12.92 1.75
CA HIS A 37 16.30 -13.34 2.26
C HIS A 37 16.74 -12.40 3.39
N LEU A 38 16.82 -12.89 4.64
CA LEU A 38 17.15 -12.03 5.79
C LEU A 38 18.51 -11.34 5.66
N GLY A 39 19.47 -11.99 4.99
CA GLY A 39 20.80 -11.42 4.74
C GLY A 39 20.83 -10.31 3.69
N SER A 40 19.75 -10.12 2.92
CA SER A 40 19.63 -9.00 1.99
C SER A 40 18.99 -7.77 2.61
N LEU A 41 18.52 -7.85 3.87
CA LEU A 41 17.92 -6.71 4.57
C LEU A 41 19.01 -5.73 5.02
N SER A 42 19.00 -4.55 4.40
CA SER A 42 19.98 -3.49 4.64
C SER A 42 19.53 -2.44 5.65
N GLY A 43 18.27 -2.52 6.11
CA GLY A 43 17.62 -1.46 6.89
C GLY A 43 17.04 -0.33 6.02
N ALA A 44 17.37 -0.28 4.73
CA ALA A 44 16.65 0.53 3.74
C ALA A 44 15.39 -0.19 3.21
N ASP A 45 15.31 -1.50 3.39
CA ASP A 45 14.19 -2.36 2.99
C ASP A 45 13.06 -2.25 4.03
N GLY A 46 12.29 -1.16 3.97
CA GLY A 46 11.11 -0.96 4.82
C GLY A 46 11.03 0.45 5.41
N PHE A 47 10.56 0.53 6.66
CA PHE A 47 10.46 1.77 7.41
C PHE A 47 10.74 1.51 8.89
N ARG A 48 11.04 2.59 9.61
CA ARG A 48 11.23 2.59 11.06
C ARG A 48 9.99 3.19 11.72
N LEU A 49 9.51 2.56 12.79
CA LEU A 49 8.50 3.12 13.68
C LEU A 49 9.18 3.54 14.99
N ASP A 50 9.24 4.85 15.23
CA ASP A 50 9.74 5.40 16.48
C ASP A 50 8.63 5.49 17.51
N GLY A 51 8.91 5.04 18.74
CA GLY A 51 7.98 5.19 19.86
C GLY A 51 7.77 6.65 20.24
N ALA A 52 6.61 6.95 20.86
CA ALA A 52 6.21 8.32 21.18
C ALA A 52 7.14 9.00 22.21
N ALA A 53 7.52 8.30 23.27
CA ALA A 53 8.48 8.78 24.26
C ALA A 53 9.48 7.69 24.71
N ALA A 54 10.55 8.15 25.36
CA ALA A 54 11.55 7.26 25.94
C ALA A 54 10.92 6.43 27.06
N LYS A 55 11.20 5.12 27.06
CA LYS A 55 10.67 4.12 28.00
C LYS A 55 9.21 3.70 27.79
N ASP A 56 8.56 4.11 26.69
CA ASP A 56 7.22 3.61 26.38
C ASP A 56 7.22 2.13 25.94
N PHE A 57 8.41 1.60 25.60
CA PHE A 57 8.61 0.24 25.10
C PHE A 57 7.73 -0.08 23.88
N SER A 58 7.53 0.88 22.98
CA SER A 58 6.86 0.64 21.69
C SER A 58 7.58 -0.46 20.91
N GLY A 59 6.81 -1.40 20.37
CA GLY A 59 7.34 -2.57 19.67
C GLY A 59 7.64 -3.77 20.56
N VAL A 60 7.33 -3.71 21.86
CA VAL A 60 7.49 -4.86 22.77
C VAL A 60 6.58 -6.03 22.42
N SER A 61 5.44 -5.76 21.78
CA SER A 61 4.56 -6.77 21.21
C SER A 61 4.00 -6.30 19.86
N VAL A 62 3.86 -7.25 18.94
CA VAL A 62 3.29 -7.04 17.60
C VAL A 62 2.37 -8.20 17.28
N SER A 63 1.20 -7.91 16.72
CA SER A 63 0.25 -8.90 16.21
C SER A 63 -0.38 -8.42 14.91
N THR A 64 -0.93 -9.36 14.13
CA THR A 64 -1.86 -9.00 13.07
C THR A 64 -3.12 -8.39 13.68
N ALA A 65 -3.66 -7.38 13.01
CA ALA A 65 -4.95 -6.78 13.35
C ALA A 65 -6.05 -7.16 12.35
N GLY A 66 -5.67 -7.72 11.18
CA GLY A 66 -6.55 -7.88 10.02
C GLY A 66 -6.77 -6.54 9.31
N ASP A 67 -7.54 -6.52 8.23
CA ASP A 67 -7.93 -5.27 7.56
C ASP A 67 -8.96 -4.48 8.40
N ARG A 68 -8.53 -3.40 9.05
CA ARG A 68 -9.37 -2.55 9.92
C ARG A 68 -9.92 -1.33 9.22
N ASN A 69 -9.33 -0.92 8.09
CA ASN A 69 -9.73 0.28 7.37
C ASN A 69 -10.53 -0.05 6.07
N GLY A 70 -10.64 -1.31 5.69
CA GLY A 70 -11.39 -1.80 4.54
C GLY A 70 -10.68 -1.66 3.20
N ASP A 71 -9.34 -1.57 3.18
CA ASP A 71 -8.57 -1.40 1.94
C ASP A 71 -8.11 -2.72 1.29
N GLY A 72 -8.47 -3.85 1.90
CA GLY A 72 -8.14 -5.19 1.45
C GLY A 72 -6.74 -5.67 1.84
N LEU A 73 -6.03 -4.94 2.70
CA LEU A 73 -4.72 -5.31 3.22
C LEU A 73 -4.79 -5.54 4.73
N ASP A 74 -4.08 -6.56 5.22
CA ASP A 74 -3.99 -6.80 6.66
C ASP A 74 -3.15 -5.71 7.36
N ASP A 75 -3.68 -5.19 8.46
CA ASP A 75 -3.01 -4.23 9.33
C ASP A 75 -2.25 -4.91 10.47
N LEU A 76 -1.40 -4.13 11.13
CA LEU A 76 -0.66 -4.54 12.32
C LEU A 76 -1.08 -3.71 13.53
N ILE A 77 -1.04 -4.33 14.71
CA ILE A 77 -1.13 -3.62 15.99
C ILE A 77 0.21 -3.75 16.74
N VAL A 78 0.70 -2.63 17.24
CA VAL A 78 1.97 -2.51 17.96
C VAL A 78 1.69 -2.00 19.37
N GLY A 79 2.14 -2.75 20.39
CA GLY A 79 1.97 -2.35 21.78
C GLY A 79 3.13 -1.52 22.31
N ALA A 80 2.82 -0.55 23.17
CA ALA A 80 3.75 0.22 23.98
C ALA A 80 3.33 0.12 25.44
N LEU A 81 3.87 -0.87 26.16
CA LEU A 81 3.39 -1.20 27.51
C LEU A 81 3.70 -0.13 28.56
N GLY A 82 4.74 0.68 28.34
CA GLY A 82 5.16 1.73 29.28
C GLY A 82 4.62 3.12 28.92
N ALA A 83 3.73 3.22 27.94
CA ALA A 83 3.11 4.50 27.60
C ALA A 83 2.12 4.94 28.69
N ASP A 84 2.04 6.25 28.93
CA ASP A 84 1.29 6.82 30.06
C ASP A 84 0.12 7.75 29.67
N PRO A 85 -0.68 7.49 28.62
CA PRO A 85 -1.71 8.44 28.20
C PRO A 85 -2.81 8.66 29.25
N ASN A 86 -3.04 7.68 30.14
CA ASN A 86 -4.09 7.72 31.16
C ASN A 86 -3.58 7.39 32.58
N GLY A 87 -2.28 7.61 32.83
CA GLY A 87 -1.60 7.25 34.09
C GLY A 87 -0.46 6.26 33.89
N SER A 88 0.27 5.99 34.98
CA SER A 88 1.50 5.18 34.98
C SER A 88 1.28 3.79 34.38
N ASP A 89 2.08 3.45 33.38
CA ASP A 89 2.09 2.24 32.57
C ASP A 89 0.69 1.82 32.10
N SER A 90 -0.17 2.80 31.81
CA SER A 90 -1.54 2.54 31.32
C SER A 90 -1.55 1.89 29.93
N GLY A 91 -0.43 2.01 29.21
CA GLY A 91 -0.19 1.42 27.91
C GLY A 91 -0.87 2.17 26.78
N SER A 92 -0.34 1.99 25.58
CA SER A 92 -0.98 2.38 24.33
C SER A 92 -0.74 1.31 23.27
N SER A 93 -1.57 1.36 22.22
CA SER A 93 -1.37 0.55 21.03
C SER A 93 -1.60 1.40 19.80
N ASP A 94 -0.70 1.26 18.83
CA ASP A 94 -0.79 1.93 17.53
C ASP A 94 -1.20 0.90 16.46
N VAL A 95 -2.09 1.29 15.56
CA VAL A 95 -2.43 0.51 14.36
C VAL A 95 -1.60 1.04 13.21
N VAL A 96 -0.83 0.14 12.58
CA VAL A 96 -0.08 0.43 11.37
C VAL A 96 -0.84 -0.15 10.19
N PHE A 97 -1.40 0.74 9.37
CA PHE A 97 -2.18 0.32 8.22
C PHE A 97 -1.29 -0.31 7.14
N GLY A 98 -1.80 -1.39 6.55
CA GLY A 98 -1.27 -1.93 5.31
C GLY A 98 -1.22 -0.86 4.22
N ARG A 99 -0.29 -0.97 3.28
CA ARG A 99 -0.27 -0.11 2.11
C ARG A 99 0.19 -0.86 0.88
N ASN A 100 -0.51 -0.62 -0.22
CA ASN A 100 -0.03 -1.03 -1.53
C ASN A 100 0.85 0.09 -2.10
N THR A 101 2.02 -0.26 -2.61
CA THR A 101 2.89 0.68 -3.33
C THR A 101 2.49 0.86 -4.79
N VAL A 102 1.46 0.13 -5.25
CA VAL A 102 0.90 0.31 -6.60
C VAL A 102 0.14 1.63 -6.65
N PRO A 103 0.54 2.60 -7.51
CA PRO A 103 -0.28 3.78 -7.76
C PRO A 103 -1.64 3.33 -8.29
N VAL A 104 -2.71 3.58 -7.52
CA VAL A 104 -4.06 3.42 -8.05
C VAL A 104 -4.30 4.56 -9.02
N PHE A 105 -4.06 4.31 -10.31
CA PHE A 105 -4.65 5.13 -11.36
C PHE A 105 -6.16 4.90 -11.29
N LYS A 106 -6.88 5.74 -10.53
CA LYS A 106 -8.33 5.80 -10.63
C LYS A 106 -8.65 6.22 -12.05
N ASN A 107 -9.02 5.27 -12.90
CA ASN A 107 -9.61 5.58 -14.19
C ASN A 107 -10.90 6.35 -13.89
N GLY A 108 -10.85 7.67 -14.16
CA GLY A 108 -11.92 8.61 -13.84
C GLY A 108 -13.23 8.26 -14.52
N LEU A 109 -14.06 7.48 -13.84
CA LEU A 109 -15.48 7.31 -14.11
C LEU A 109 -16.25 7.40 -12.78
N GLU A 110 -16.10 8.54 -12.11
CA GLU A 110 -17.16 9.19 -11.32
C GLU A 110 -17.19 10.67 -11.70
#